data_AF-A0A7S4JED1-F1
#
_entry.id   AF-A0A7S4JED1-F1
#
_cell.length_a   1.000
_cell.length_b   1.000
_cell.length_c   1.000
_cell.angle_alpha   90.00
_cell.angle_beta   90.00
_cell.angle_gamma   90.00
#
_symmetry.space_group_name_H-M   'P 1'
#
loop_
_entity.id
_entity.type
_entity.pdbx_description
1 polymer ?
#
loop_
_entity_poly.entity_id
_entity_poly.type
_entity_poly.pdbx_seq_one_letter_code
_entity_poly.pdbx_strand_id
1 'polypeptide(L)'
;MAAQSEQEVQTYLDSHKIQSTVEDAINACVKANAEDPCLFMSQHLATKAAPDTIKTLKARQIFDSRGNPTVEVDLITAKGNTYRAAVPSGASTGVYEALELRDGTKEMYMGKGVSKAVHNVNANIGPALVGMDPTQQKEIDDKMVKTLDGSKNEWGWSKSKLGANAILGVSMRCARR
;
A
#
# COMPACT_ATOMS: atom_id res chain seq x y z
N MET A 1 -12.55 50.30 -5.39
CA MET A 1 -12.58 49.20 -6.37
C MET A 1 -11.27 48.41 -6.40
N ALA A 2 -10.07 49.01 -6.33
CA ALA A 2 -8.81 48.24 -6.35
C ALA A 2 -8.58 47.32 -5.13
N ALA A 3 -8.88 47.78 -3.91
CA ALA A 3 -8.60 47.01 -2.68
C ALA A 3 -9.47 45.74 -2.52
N GLN A 4 -10.69 45.71 -3.08
CA GLN A 4 -11.54 44.51 -3.08
C GLN A 4 -10.93 43.41 -3.95
N SER A 5 -10.28 43.77 -5.06
CA SER A 5 -9.67 42.81 -5.98
C SER A 5 -8.41 42.13 -5.41
N GLU A 6 -7.59 42.83 -4.63
CA GLU A 6 -6.39 42.25 -4.01
C GLU A 6 -6.76 41.26 -2.90
N GLN A 7 -7.79 41.57 -2.13
CA GLN A 7 -8.28 40.72 -1.05
C GLN A 7 -8.94 39.44 -1.59
N GLU A 8 -9.64 39.55 -2.72
CA GLU A 8 -10.16 38.40 -3.48
C GLU A 8 -9.03 37.51 -4.03
N VAL A 9 -7.97 38.11 -4.60
CA VAL A 9 -6.79 37.37 -5.09
C VAL A 9 -6.09 36.62 -3.96
N GLN A 10 -5.85 37.28 -2.83
CA GLN A 10 -5.17 36.65 -1.70
C GLN A 10 -6.02 35.50 -1.12
N THR A 11 -7.33 35.69 -1.00
CA THR A 11 -8.26 34.64 -0.56
C THR A 11 -8.22 33.44 -1.52
N TYR A 12 -8.12 33.69 -2.83
CA TYR A 12 -8.00 32.63 -3.83
C TYR A 12 -6.69 31.85 -3.67
N LEU A 13 -5.56 32.55 -3.51
CA LEU A 13 -4.23 31.95 -3.32
C LEU A 13 -4.19 31.07 -2.05
N ASP A 14 -4.77 31.55 -0.96
CA ASP A 14 -4.77 30.86 0.34
C ASP A 14 -5.71 29.65 0.35
N SER A 15 -6.93 29.81 -0.18
CA SER A 15 -7.91 28.72 -0.26
C SER A 15 -7.43 27.54 -1.09
N HIS A 16 -6.63 27.80 -2.14
CA HIS A 16 -6.06 26.78 -3.01
C HIS A 16 -4.61 26.42 -2.64
N LYS A 17 -4.04 27.02 -1.59
CA LYS A 17 -2.66 26.79 -1.12
C LYS A 17 -1.61 26.94 -2.24
N ILE A 18 -1.84 27.86 -3.17
CA ILE A 18 -1.04 27.98 -4.40
C ILE A 18 0.40 28.33 -4.07
N GLN A 19 0.62 29.29 -3.17
CA GLN A 19 1.97 29.74 -2.77
C GLN A 19 2.82 28.56 -2.26
N SER A 20 2.31 27.82 -1.27
CA SER A 20 3.01 26.65 -0.70
C SER A 20 3.26 25.55 -1.74
N THR A 21 2.35 25.37 -2.69
CA THR A 21 2.46 24.33 -3.71
C THR A 21 3.53 24.66 -4.74
N VAL A 22 3.59 25.93 -5.17
CA VAL A 22 4.62 26.43 -6.09
C VAL A 22 5.99 26.43 -5.42
N GLU A 23 6.08 26.86 -4.17
CA GLU A 23 7.33 26.85 -3.40
C GLU A 23 7.88 25.42 -3.25
N ASP A 24 7.04 24.44 -2.94
CA ASP A 24 7.42 23.03 -2.91
C ASP A 24 7.97 22.54 -4.26
N ALA A 25 7.34 22.93 -5.37
CA ALA A 25 7.78 22.52 -6.70
C ALA A 25 9.14 23.14 -7.07
N ILE A 26 9.36 24.41 -6.73
CA ILE A 26 10.65 25.10 -6.91
C ILE A 26 11.72 24.42 -6.05
N ASN A 27 11.43 24.17 -4.77
CA ASN A 27 12.36 23.50 -3.86
C ASN A 27 12.73 22.09 -4.33
N ALA A 28 11.75 21.32 -4.83
CA ALA A 28 11.99 20.00 -5.41
C ALA A 28 12.86 20.07 -6.67
N CYS A 29 12.60 21.05 -7.54
CA CYS A 29 13.37 21.28 -8.77
C CYS A 29 14.83 21.62 -8.46
N VAL A 30 15.07 22.54 -7.51
CA VAL A 30 16.40 22.94 -7.08
C VAL A 30 17.14 21.75 -6.44
N LYS A 31 16.47 20.97 -5.58
CA LYS A 31 17.05 19.75 -4.99
C LYS A 31 17.43 18.70 -6.02
N ALA A 32 16.63 18.54 -7.08
CA ALA A 32 16.89 17.59 -8.14
C ALA A 32 17.96 18.07 -9.14
N ASN A 33 18.36 19.35 -9.07
CA ASN A 33 19.23 20.01 -10.03
C ASN A 33 18.80 19.73 -11.49
N ALA A 34 17.51 19.89 -11.76
CA ALA A 34 16.90 19.51 -13.03
C ALA A 34 17.47 20.35 -14.20
N GLU A 35 17.82 19.69 -15.30
CA GLU A 35 18.31 20.34 -16.53
C GLU A 35 17.25 21.25 -17.16
N ASP A 36 15.98 20.85 -17.10
CA ASP A 36 14.82 21.65 -17.49
C ASP A 36 13.90 21.89 -16.29
N PRO A 37 14.01 23.05 -15.62
CA PRO A 37 13.21 23.37 -14.45
C PRO A 37 11.70 23.42 -14.72
N CYS A 38 11.29 23.96 -15.86
CA CYS A 38 9.88 24.14 -16.20
C CYS A 38 9.21 22.78 -16.44
N LEU A 39 9.88 21.90 -17.19
CA LEU A 39 9.39 20.55 -17.41
C LEU A 39 9.31 19.78 -16.09
N PHE A 40 10.34 19.84 -15.25
CA PHE A 40 10.35 19.17 -13.95
C PHE A 40 9.21 19.65 -13.04
N MET A 41 9.05 20.97 -12.88
CA MET A 41 7.98 21.54 -12.05
C MET A 41 6.60 21.14 -12.58
N SER A 42 6.39 21.13 -13.90
CA SER A 42 5.12 20.71 -14.49
C SER A 42 4.79 19.25 -14.15
N GLN A 43 5.78 18.35 -14.25
CA GLN A 43 5.64 16.93 -13.93
C GLN A 43 5.42 16.72 -12.42
N HIS A 44 6.12 17.48 -11.58
CA HIS A 44 5.98 17.42 -10.13
C HIS A 44 4.57 17.82 -9.68
N LEU A 45 4.06 18.93 -10.22
CA LEU A 45 2.69 19.39 -9.96
C LEU A 45 1.65 18.39 -10.47
N ALA A 46 1.84 17.84 -11.69
CA ALA A 46 0.98 16.81 -12.23
C ALA A 46 0.94 15.56 -11.33
N THR A 47 2.09 15.14 -10.81
CA THR A 47 2.21 13.99 -9.89
C THR A 47 1.52 14.25 -8.55
N LYS A 48 1.64 15.47 -8.00
CA LYS A 48 0.92 15.87 -6.78
C LYS A 48 -0.59 15.88 -6.98
N ALA A 49 -1.05 16.39 -8.12
CA ALA A 49 -2.47 16.50 -8.48
C ALA A 49 -3.13 15.16 -8.82
N ALA A 50 -2.35 14.16 -9.26
CA ALA A 50 -2.88 12.83 -9.55
C ALA A 50 -3.56 12.20 -8.32
N PRO A 51 -4.60 11.37 -8.48
CA PRO A 51 -5.15 10.59 -7.38
C PRO A 51 -4.09 9.57 -6.91
N ASP A 52 -3.89 9.47 -5.60
CA ASP A 52 -2.96 8.48 -5.03
C ASP A 52 -3.65 7.12 -5.07
N THR A 53 -3.53 6.38 -6.16
CA THR A 53 -4.15 5.06 -6.32
C THR A 53 -3.11 3.96 -6.27
N ILE A 54 -3.52 2.75 -5.89
CA ILE A 54 -2.67 1.56 -5.93
C ILE A 54 -2.34 1.25 -7.38
N LYS A 55 -1.05 1.33 -7.75
CA LYS A 55 -0.57 0.99 -9.10
C LYS A 55 -0.17 -0.47 -9.18
N THR A 56 0.59 -0.95 -8.20
CA THR A 56 0.96 -2.37 -8.12
C THR A 56 1.27 -2.78 -6.69
N LEU A 57 1.05 -4.06 -6.40
CA LEU A 57 1.43 -4.73 -5.17
C LEU A 57 2.35 -5.89 -5.53
N LYS A 58 3.46 -6.02 -4.81
CA LYS A 58 4.42 -7.10 -4.99
C LYS A 58 4.79 -7.70 -3.64
N ALA A 59 4.70 -9.01 -3.53
CA ALA A 59 5.15 -9.74 -2.36
C ALA A 59 6.40 -10.57 -2.65
N ARG A 60 7.21 -10.75 -1.60
CA ARG A 60 8.36 -11.64 -1.57
C ARG A 60 8.43 -12.39 -0.24
N GLN A 61 9.17 -13.49 -0.25
CA GLN A 61 9.52 -14.23 0.96
C GLN A 61 10.80 -13.63 1.56
N ILE A 62 10.78 -13.35 2.86
CA ILE A 62 11.94 -12.96 3.67
C ILE A 62 12.02 -13.86 4.92
N PHE A 63 12.96 -13.60 5.83
CA PHE A 63 13.09 -14.33 7.09
C PHE A 63 12.73 -13.47 8.30
N ASP A 64 12.04 -14.07 9.27
CA ASP A 64 11.76 -13.47 10.58
C ASP A 64 12.98 -13.54 11.52
N SER A 65 12.86 -12.99 12.72
CA SER A 65 13.93 -12.99 13.74
C SER A 65 14.33 -14.39 14.23
N ARG A 66 13.55 -15.42 13.93
CA ARG A 66 13.80 -16.83 14.26
C ARG A 66 14.29 -17.63 13.05
N GLY A 67 14.55 -16.97 11.93
CA GLY A 67 14.98 -17.61 10.68
C GLY A 67 13.87 -18.39 9.96
N ASN A 68 12.59 -18.21 10.29
CA ASN A 68 11.50 -18.80 9.52
C ASN A 68 11.08 -17.88 8.38
N PRO A 69 10.63 -18.44 7.24
CA PRO A 69 10.07 -17.63 6.17
C PRO A 69 8.87 -16.79 6.61
N THR A 70 8.75 -15.56 6.12
CA THR A 70 7.57 -14.70 6.26
C THR A 70 7.36 -13.85 5.00
N VAL A 71 6.20 -13.21 4.88
CA VAL A 71 5.81 -12.40 3.72
C VAL A 71 6.19 -10.95 3.94
N GLU A 72 6.76 -10.34 2.91
CA GLU A 72 6.95 -8.89 2.80
C GLU A 72 6.21 -8.38 1.58
N VAL A 73 5.51 -7.26 1.72
CA VAL A 73 4.71 -6.63 0.67
C VAL A 73 5.20 -5.21 0.38
N ASP A 74 5.41 -4.94 -0.90
CA ASP A 74 5.63 -3.61 -1.47
C ASP A 74 4.35 -3.13 -2.14
N LEU A 75 3.88 -1.96 -1.74
CA LEU A 75 2.86 -1.17 -2.41
C LEU A 75 3.56 -0.07 -3.21
N ILE A 76 3.16 0.09 -4.46
CA ILE A 76 3.60 1.18 -5.32
C ILE A 76 2.35 1.94 -5.73
N THR A 77 2.32 3.25 -5.47
CA THR A 77 1.18 4.10 -5.85
C THR A 77 1.41 4.76 -7.21
N ALA A 78 0.34 5.30 -7.80
CA ALA A 78 0.41 6.02 -9.06
C ALA A 78 1.34 7.25 -9.00
N LYS A 79 1.53 7.83 -7.81
CA LYS A 79 2.47 8.93 -7.55
C LYS A 79 3.94 8.50 -7.50
N GLY A 80 4.22 7.20 -7.62
CA GLY A 80 5.57 6.64 -7.54
C GLY A 80 6.06 6.37 -6.11
N ASN A 81 5.25 6.65 -5.09
CA ASN A 81 5.59 6.32 -3.70
C ASN A 81 5.66 4.80 -3.54
N THR A 82 6.75 4.33 -2.95
CA THR A 82 6.98 2.91 -2.65
C THR A 82 7.03 2.69 -1.16
N TYR A 83 6.39 1.61 -0.76
CA TYR A 83 5.88 1.45 0.57
C TYR A 83 6.03 -0.03 0.91
N ARG A 84 6.94 -0.37 1.84
CA ARG A 84 7.26 -1.76 2.22
C ARG A 84 6.82 -2.12 3.64
N ALA A 85 6.39 -3.36 3.86
CA ALA A 85 6.13 -3.91 5.19
C ALA A 85 6.34 -5.43 5.25
N ALA A 86 6.99 -5.90 6.30
CA ALA A 86 7.11 -7.31 6.63
C ALA A 86 6.04 -7.73 7.64
N VAL A 87 5.49 -8.93 7.47
CA VAL A 87 4.46 -9.47 8.35
C VAL A 87 5.13 -10.29 9.46
N PRO A 88 4.78 -10.09 10.74
CA PRO A 88 5.31 -10.94 11.81
C PRO A 88 4.80 -12.37 11.64
N SER A 89 5.63 -13.35 12.00
CA SER A 89 5.22 -14.76 12.02
C SER A 89 4.20 -15.00 13.13
N GLY A 90 3.04 -15.58 12.79
CA GLY A 90 2.12 -16.12 13.78
C GLY A 90 2.64 -17.46 14.31
N ALA A 91 2.36 -17.79 15.56
CA ALA A 91 2.67 -19.09 16.15
C ALA A 91 1.43 -19.95 16.38
N SER A 92 0.23 -19.42 16.12
CA SER A 92 -1.00 -19.98 16.64
C SER A 92 -1.69 -20.96 15.69
N THR A 93 -2.08 -22.09 16.25
CA THR A 93 -2.82 -23.18 15.62
C THR A 93 -4.26 -23.25 16.13
N GLY A 94 -4.74 -22.20 16.81
CA GLY A 94 -6.08 -22.17 17.41
C GLY A 94 -7.20 -22.13 16.37
N VAL A 95 -8.28 -22.86 16.60
CA VAL A 95 -9.48 -22.91 15.73
C VAL A 95 -10.21 -21.56 15.60
N TYR A 96 -9.94 -20.64 16.53
CA TYR A 96 -10.53 -19.30 16.60
C TYR A 96 -9.78 -18.27 15.76
N GLU A 97 -8.54 -18.56 15.36
CA GLU A 97 -7.64 -17.56 14.80
C GLU A 97 -7.68 -17.48 13.28
N ALA A 98 -7.23 -16.33 12.75
CA ALA A 98 -7.00 -16.18 11.33
C ALA A 98 -5.77 -17.01 10.94
N LEU A 99 -5.92 -17.87 9.94
CA LEU A 99 -4.90 -18.88 9.64
C LEU A 99 -3.80 -18.32 8.75
N GLU A 100 -2.56 -18.43 9.24
CA GLU A 100 -1.39 -18.17 8.41
C GLU A 100 -1.26 -19.25 7.32
N LEU A 101 -1.04 -18.82 6.06
CA LEU A 101 -0.86 -19.77 4.97
C LEU A 101 0.62 -20.13 4.83
N ARG A 102 0.92 -21.42 5.06
CA ARG A 102 2.24 -22.05 4.92
C ARG A 102 2.22 -23.08 3.81
N ASP A 103 3.39 -23.38 3.25
CA ASP A 103 3.54 -24.28 2.11
C ASP A 103 3.36 -25.75 2.50
N GLY A 104 3.83 -26.15 3.69
CA GLY A 104 3.72 -27.51 4.22
C GLY A 104 4.75 -28.51 3.67
N THR A 105 5.60 -28.11 2.73
CA THR A 105 6.65 -28.94 2.12
C THR A 105 7.84 -29.11 3.06
N LYS A 106 7.97 -30.28 3.71
CA LYS A 106 8.97 -30.50 4.78
C LYS A 106 10.41 -30.33 4.32
N GLU A 107 10.68 -30.64 3.05
CA GLU A 107 11.99 -30.56 2.41
C GLU A 107 12.49 -29.11 2.33
N MET A 108 11.57 -28.13 2.35
CA MET A 108 11.87 -26.70 2.25
C MET A 108 11.48 -26.00 3.54
N TYR A 109 12.46 -25.40 4.23
CA TYR A 109 12.23 -24.62 5.45
C TYR A 109 11.39 -25.35 6.52
N MET A 110 11.50 -26.67 6.62
CA MET A 110 10.71 -27.51 7.54
C MET A 110 9.19 -27.34 7.37
N GLY A 111 8.70 -27.09 6.16
CA GLY A 111 7.29 -26.87 5.87
C GLY A 111 6.78 -25.46 6.13
N LYS A 112 7.65 -24.56 6.59
CA LYS A 112 7.29 -23.17 6.96
C LYS A 112 7.41 -22.16 5.82
N GLY A 113 7.67 -22.61 4.59
CA GLY A 113 7.65 -21.76 3.40
C GLY A 113 6.34 -20.97 3.28
N VAL A 114 6.39 -19.81 2.64
CA VAL A 114 5.24 -18.91 2.44
C VAL A 114 5.00 -18.58 0.97
N SER A 115 5.49 -19.43 0.06
CA SER A 115 5.38 -19.19 -1.39
C SER A 115 3.92 -19.10 -1.85
N LYS A 116 3.01 -19.88 -1.24
CA LYS A 116 1.56 -19.78 -1.50
C LYS A 116 0.98 -18.42 -1.11
N ALA A 117 1.36 -17.89 0.05
CA ALA A 117 0.91 -16.58 0.51
C ALA A 117 1.45 -15.46 -0.40
N VAL A 118 2.73 -15.54 -0.79
CA VAL A 118 3.35 -14.63 -1.76
C VAL A 118 2.64 -14.67 -3.10
N HIS A 119 2.30 -15.87 -3.59
CA HIS A 119 1.54 -16.03 -4.82
C HIS A 119 0.16 -15.39 -4.72
N ASN A 120 -0.56 -15.59 -3.61
CA ASN A 120 -1.87 -14.97 -3.39
C ASN A 120 -1.81 -13.43 -3.43
N VAL A 121 -0.77 -12.81 -2.88
CA VAL A 121 -0.61 -11.36 -3.01
C VAL A 121 -0.37 -10.97 -4.46
N ASN A 122 0.55 -11.64 -5.16
CA ASN A 122 0.97 -11.24 -6.50
C ASN A 122 -0.07 -11.51 -7.59
N ALA A 123 -0.82 -12.60 -7.49
CA ALA A 123 -1.74 -13.08 -8.52
C ALA A 123 -3.21 -12.79 -8.23
N ASN A 124 -3.61 -12.72 -6.95
CA ASN A 124 -5.02 -12.59 -6.58
C ASN A 124 -5.32 -11.20 -5.98
N ILE A 125 -4.63 -10.83 -4.90
CA ILE A 125 -4.92 -9.57 -4.18
C ILE A 125 -4.46 -8.37 -4.99
N GLY A 126 -3.22 -8.40 -5.49
CA GLY A 126 -2.61 -7.29 -6.20
C GLY A 126 -3.46 -6.76 -7.35
N PRO A 127 -3.80 -7.60 -8.35
CA PRO A 127 -4.65 -7.20 -9.47
C PRO A 127 -6.03 -6.70 -9.04
N ALA A 128 -6.61 -7.25 -7.97
CA ALA A 128 -7.93 -6.86 -7.49
C ALA A 128 -7.95 -5.50 -6.79
N LEU A 129 -6.81 -5.00 -6.30
CA LEU A 129 -6.70 -3.72 -5.60
C LEU A 129 -6.13 -2.59 -6.46
N VAL A 130 -5.62 -2.88 -7.66
CA VAL A 130 -5.16 -1.84 -8.59
C VAL A 130 -6.28 -0.82 -8.86
N GLY A 131 -5.94 0.46 -8.80
CA GLY A 131 -6.85 1.58 -9.02
C GLY A 131 -7.64 2.01 -7.78
N MET A 132 -7.62 1.24 -6.69
CA MET A 132 -8.24 1.65 -5.44
C MET A 132 -7.41 2.72 -4.73
N ASP A 133 -8.08 3.60 -3.99
CA ASP A 133 -7.42 4.56 -3.11
C ASP A 133 -6.93 3.84 -1.84
N PRO A 134 -5.62 3.83 -1.54
CA PRO A 134 -5.08 3.24 -0.33
C PRO A 134 -5.60 3.90 0.96
N THR A 135 -6.32 5.04 0.92
CA THR A 135 -6.93 5.71 2.12
C THR A 135 -8.17 5.01 2.60
N GLN A 136 -8.80 4.26 1.71
CA GLN A 136 -10.02 3.54 1.97
C GLN A 136 -9.71 2.21 2.65
N GLN A 137 -9.05 2.27 3.81
CA GLN A 137 -8.55 1.11 4.56
C GLN A 137 -9.64 0.06 4.76
N LYS A 138 -10.81 0.50 5.24
CA LYS A 138 -11.95 -0.39 5.48
C LYS A 138 -12.43 -1.06 4.19
N GLU A 139 -12.46 -0.35 3.08
CA GLU A 139 -12.92 -0.88 1.79
C GLU A 139 -11.94 -1.94 1.27
N ILE A 140 -10.65 -1.67 1.37
CA ILE A 140 -9.58 -2.60 0.98
C ILE A 140 -9.62 -3.87 1.85
N ASP A 141 -9.70 -3.71 3.17
CA ASP A 141 -9.77 -4.83 4.11
C ASP A 141 -11.04 -5.67 3.90
N ASP A 142 -12.20 -5.01 3.75
CA ASP A 142 -13.47 -5.69 3.47
C ASP A 142 -13.41 -6.45 2.14
N LYS A 143 -12.83 -5.85 1.09
CA LYS A 143 -12.68 -6.51 -0.21
C LYS A 143 -11.79 -7.76 -0.11
N MET A 144 -10.66 -7.68 0.59
CA MET A 144 -9.78 -8.84 0.78
C MET A 144 -10.45 -9.95 1.58
N VAL A 145 -11.06 -9.61 2.72
CA VAL A 145 -11.60 -10.60 3.67
C VAL A 145 -12.94 -11.19 3.20
N LYS A 146 -13.87 -10.33 2.76
CA LYS A 146 -15.25 -10.74 2.47
C LYS A 146 -15.42 -11.22 1.03
N THR A 147 -14.76 -10.55 0.08
CA THR A 147 -14.99 -10.79 -1.36
C THR A 147 -13.95 -11.72 -1.97
N LEU A 148 -12.65 -11.49 -1.73
CA LEU A 148 -11.59 -12.29 -2.36
C LEU A 148 -11.33 -13.61 -1.63
N ASP A 149 -11.22 -13.57 -0.30
CA ASP A 149 -11.00 -14.75 0.53
C ASP A 149 -12.31 -15.49 0.80
N GLY A 150 -13.25 -14.83 1.49
CA GLY A 150 -14.59 -15.35 1.75
C GLY A 150 -14.66 -16.49 2.78
N SER A 151 -13.54 -16.97 3.30
CA SER A 151 -13.51 -18.12 4.22
C SER A 151 -13.95 -17.73 5.63
N LYS A 152 -14.78 -18.60 6.23
CA LYS A 152 -15.31 -18.43 7.58
C LYS A 152 -15.10 -19.67 8.42
N ASN A 153 -14.98 -19.47 9.72
CA ASN A 153 -15.19 -20.48 10.76
C ASN A 153 -16.46 -20.11 11.56
N GLU A 154 -16.78 -20.87 12.59
CA GLU A 154 -17.93 -20.63 13.48
C GLU A 154 -17.89 -19.25 14.17
N TRP A 155 -16.74 -18.59 14.18
CA TRP A 155 -16.45 -17.38 14.95
C TRP A 155 -16.24 -16.12 14.08
N GLY A 156 -16.23 -16.27 12.75
CA GLY A 156 -16.03 -15.16 11.82
C GLY A 156 -15.16 -15.52 10.62
N TRP A 157 -14.43 -14.54 10.10
CA TRP A 157 -13.62 -14.69 8.89
C TRP A 157 -12.24 -15.29 9.19
N SER A 158 -12.01 -16.52 8.75
CA SER A 158 -10.80 -17.30 9.05
C SER A 158 -9.62 -16.96 8.13
N LYS A 159 -9.86 -16.38 6.95
CA LYS A 159 -8.84 -15.91 6.00
C LYS A 159 -7.91 -17.03 5.49
N SER A 160 -8.42 -18.27 5.47
CA SER A 160 -7.64 -19.48 5.21
C SER A 160 -7.30 -19.68 3.74
N LYS A 161 -8.06 -19.08 2.81
CA LYS A 161 -7.87 -19.25 1.37
C LYS A 161 -6.69 -18.41 0.85
N LEU A 162 -6.66 -17.13 1.22
CA LEU A 162 -5.61 -16.20 0.83
C LEU A 162 -4.44 -16.23 1.83
N GLY A 163 -4.73 -16.54 3.09
CA GLY A 163 -3.78 -16.51 4.19
C GLY A 163 -3.83 -15.19 4.95
N ALA A 164 -3.95 -15.27 6.28
CA ALA A 164 -3.96 -14.10 7.15
C ALA A 164 -2.69 -13.25 7.01
N ASN A 165 -1.53 -13.90 6.78
CA ASN A 165 -0.26 -13.23 6.51
C ASN A 165 -0.28 -12.40 5.21
N ALA A 166 -0.88 -12.93 4.13
CA ALA A 166 -1.01 -12.19 2.88
C ALA A 166 -1.90 -10.94 3.04
N ILE A 167 -3.07 -11.11 3.67
CA ILE A 167 -4.03 -10.02 3.88
C ILE A 167 -3.46 -8.95 4.81
N LEU A 168 -2.84 -9.34 5.92
CA LEU A 168 -2.25 -8.41 6.87
C LEU A 168 -1.10 -7.61 6.25
N GLY A 169 -0.26 -8.24 5.44
CA GLY A 169 0.84 -7.56 4.74
C GLY A 169 0.35 -6.42 3.84
N VAL A 170 -0.71 -6.66 3.08
CA VAL A 170 -1.33 -5.64 2.21
C VAL A 170 -2.06 -4.58 3.05
N SER A 171 -2.81 -5.00 4.06
CA SER A 171 -3.59 -4.12 4.96
C SER A 171 -2.71 -3.12 5.69
N MET A 172 -1.64 -3.58 6.36
CA MET A 172 -0.69 -2.70 7.04
C MET A 172 -0.03 -1.71 6.09
N ARG A 173 0.13 -2.09 4.82
CA ARG A 173 0.81 -1.25 3.84
C ARG A 173 -0.05 -0.14 3.28
N CYS A 174 -1.37 -0.34 3.24
CA CYS A 174 -2.32 0.72 2.94
C CYS A 174 -2.41 1.73 4.12
N ALA A 175 -2.30 1.24 5.36
CA ALA A 175 -2.47 2.01 6.59
C ALA A 175 -1.28 2.91 6.94
N ARG A 176 -0.05 2.44 6.76
CA ARG A 176 1.17 3.22 7.02
C ARG A 176 1.56 3.96 5.75
N ARG A 177 1.65 5.28 5.77
CA ARG A 177 2.17 6.14 4.68
C ARG A 177 3.16 7.14 5.21
#